data_AF-A0A7J4GN15-F1
#
_entry.id   AF-A0A7J4GN15-F1
#
_cell.length_a   1.000
_cell.length_b   1.000
_cell.length_c   1.000
_cell.angle_alpha   90.00
_cell.angle_beta   90.00
_cell.angle_gamma   90.00
#
_symmetry.space_group_name_H-M   'P 1'
#
loop_
_entity.id
_entity.type
_entity.pdbx_description
1 polymer ?
#
loop_
_entity_poly.entity_id
_entity_poly.type
_entity_poly.pdbx_seq_one_letter_code
_entity_poly.pdbx_strand_id
1 'polypeptide(L)'
;MVDEANAVEWESPSSMVHLVSLSWLKPHEEIRAKNAEKLEKMTKRWGGYTKPLLVDKNTGAILDGHHRYVVGQRLGLARLPVMLFDYLEDERIIVEVWPNCGIDSLSKQDIIDMCLSENTFPPKTSRHLLTCDVPPILVPLEILSQES
;
A
#
# COMPACT_ATOMS: atom_id res chain seq x y z
N MET A 1 -33.87 -10.50 -18.52
CA MET A 1 -32.47 -10.25 -18.91
C MET A 1 -31.81 -9.68 -17.69
N VAL A 2 -31.19 -10.54 -16.89
CA VAL A 2 -30.33 -10.14 -15.78
C VAL A 2 -28.92 -10.29 -16.32
N ASP A 3 -28.19 -9.19 -16.46
CA ASP A 3 -26.78 -9.22 -16.80
C ASP A 3 -26.04 -9.60 -15.52
N GLU A 4 -25.64 -10.87 -15.43
CA GLU A 4 -24.70 -11.36 -14.44
C GLU A 4 -23.34 -10.71 -14.73
N ALA A 5 -23.03 -9.64 -14.00
CA ALA A 5 -21.67 -9.17 -13.85
C ALA A 5 -20.88 -10.29 -13.17
N ASN A 6 -20.18 -11.09 -13.98
CA ASN A 6 -19.20 -12.06 -13.51
C ASN A 6 -18.09 -11.30 -12.76
N ALA A 7 -18.26 -11.13 -11.45
CA ALA A 7 -17.16 -10.85 -10.55
C ALA A 7 -16.23 -12.06 -10.63
N VAL A 8 -15.03 -11.87 -11.18
CA VAL A 8 -14.02 -12.93 -11.22
C VAL A 8 -13.57 -13.17 -9.78
N GLU A 9 -13.96 -14.31 -9.21
CA GLU A 9 -13.45 -14.74 -7.90
C GLU A 9 -11.91 -14.92 -8.01
N TRP A 10 -11.17 -13.98 -7.42
CA TRP A 10 -9.73 -14.11 -7.27
C TRP A 10 -9.45 -14.86 -5.97
N GLU A 11 -9.06 -16.13 -6.08
CA GLU A 11 -8.53 -16.87 -4.94
C GLU A 11 -7.12 -16.37 -4.62
N SER A 12 -6.99 -15.73 -3.46
CA SER A 12 -5.67 -15.27 -3.00
C SER A 12 -4.74 -16.46 -2.79
N PRO A 13 -3.52 -16.47 -3.37
CA PRO A 13 -2.53 -17.51 -3.10
C PRO A 13 -2.00 -17.47 -1.65
N SER A 14 -2.37 -16.46 -0.87
CA SER A 14 -2.05 -16.35 0.56
C SER A 14 -3.25 -15.79 1.32
N SER A 15 -3.68 -16.47 2.38
CA SER A 15 -4.77 -16.01 3.26
C SER A 15 -4.50 -14.65 3.95
N MET A 16 -3.29 -14.11 3.82
CA MET A 16 -2.86 -12.84 4.42
C MET A 16 -3.01 -11.62 3.48
N VAL A 17 -3.35 -11.83 2.20
CA VAL A 17 -3.47 -10.75 1.21
C VAL A 17 -4.93 -10.47 0.90
N HIS A 18 -5.32 -9.21 1.04
CA HIS A 18 -6.66 -8.71 0.81
C HIS A 18 -6.66 -7.69 -0.33
N LEU A 19 -7.78 -7.53 -1.02
CA LEU A 19 -8.00 -6.41 -1.93
C LEU A 19 -8.81 -5.35 -1.19
N VAL A 20 -8.29 -4.13 -1.12
CA VAL A 20 -8.99 -2.99 -0.52
C VAL A 20 -9.20 -1.90 -1.55
N SER A 21 -10.25 -1.10 -1.35
CA SER A 21 -10.51 0.07 -2.18
C SER A 21 -9.31 1.02 -2.16
N LEU A 22 -8.92 1.49 -3.34
CA LEU A 22 -7.86 2.48 -3.49
C LEU A 22 -8.18 3.76 -2.71
N SER A 23 -9.46 4.17 -2.67
CA SER A 23 -9.89 5.40 -1.99
C SER A 23 -9.83 5.34 -0.47
N TRP A 24 -9.72 4.14 0.11
CA TRP A 24 -9.60 3.97 1.56
C TRP A 24 -8.15 4.14 2.06
N LEU A 25 -7.18 3.93 1.17
CA LEU A 25 -5.75 4.02 1.48
C LEU A 25 -5.30 5.47 1.63
N LYS A 26 -4.54 5.73 2.68
CA LYS A 26 -4.09 7.06 3.07
C LYS A 26 -2.56 7.11 3.17
N PRO A 27 -1.88 7.85 2.29
CA PRO A 27 -0.44 8.03 2.40
C PRO A 27 -0.10 9.01 3.52
N HIS A 28 0.96 8.73 4.27
CA HIS A 28 1.57 9.69 5.21
C HIS A 28 2.90 10.26 4.71
N GLU A 29 3.39 9.80 3.56
CA GLU A 29 4.70 10.19 3.00
C GLU A 29 4.59 10.46 1.49
N GLU A 30 5.26 11.53 1.04
CA GLU A 30 5.41 11.85 -0.37
C GLU A 30 6.26 10.81 -1.11
N ILE A 31 6.06 10.74 -2.42
CA ILE A 31 6.85 9.86 -3.30
C ILE A 31 7.87 10.64 -4.12
N ARG A 32 8.97 9.96 -4.47
CA ARG A 32 9.82 10.38 -5.59
C ARG A 32 9.18 10.00 -6.93
N ALA A 33 8.70 10.98 -7.69
CA ALA A 33 7.98 10.79 -8.97
C ALA A 33 8.68 9.84 -9.95
N LYS A 34 10.00 10.01 -10.15
CA LYS A 34 10.81 9.14 -11.04
C LYS A 34 10.79 7.66 -10.64
N ASN A 35 10.66 7.36 -9.34
CA ASN A 35 10.59 5.98 -8.87
C ASN A 35 9.20 5.39 -9.17
N ALA A 36 8.13 6.16 -9.00
CA ALA A 36 6.78 5.74 -9.37
C ALA A 36 6.66 5.51 -10.88
N GLU A 37 7.25 6.38 -11.72
CA GLU A 37 7.25 6.19 -13.19
C GLU A 37 7.96 4.91 -13.62
N LYS A 38 9.12 4.61 -13.02
CA LYS A 38 9.84 3.36 -13.28
C LYS A 38 9.00 2.16 -12.85
N LEU A 39 8.39 2.24 -11.68
CA LEU A 39 7.55 1.17 -11.14
C LEU A 39 6.30 0.95 -12.01
N GLU A 40 5.63 2.01 -12.44
CA GLU A 40 4.46 1.93 -13.32
C GLU A 40 4.76 1.15 -14.61
N LYS A 41 5.90 1.45 -15.26
CA LYS A 41 6.34 0.74 -16.47
C LYS A 41 6.55 -0.75 -16.20
N MET A 42 7.14 -1.09 -15.06
CA MET A 42 7.35 -2.48 -14.67
C MET A 42 6.04 -3.19 -14.33
N THR A 43 5.13 -2.54 -13.59
CA THR A 43 3.81 -3.07 -13.25
C THR A 43 3.00 -3.37 -14.51
N LYS A 44 3.00 -2.48 -15.52
CA LYS A 44 2.38 -2.74 -16.83
C LYS A 44 3.02 -3.94 -17.53
N ARG A 45 4.35 -4.05 -17.51
CA ARG A 45 5.08 -5.16 -18.12
C ARG A 45 4.81 -6.51 -17.45
N TRP A 46 4.69 -6.53 -16.12
CA TRP A 46 4.34 -7.74 -15.36
C TRP A 46 2.86 -8.09 -15.46
N GLY A 47 2.01 -7.14 -15.86
CA GLY A 47 0.56 -7.32 -15.96
C GLY A 47 -0.16 -7.31 -14.61
N GLY A 48 0.51 -6.90 -13.53
CA GLY A 48 -0.05 -6.98 -12.19
C GLY A 48 0.87 -6.49 -11.08
N TYR A 49 0.35 -6.50 -9.86
CA TYR A 49 1.10 -6.20 -8.65
C TYR A 49 1.76 -7.47 -8.15
N THR A 50 3.08 -7.40 -7.94
CA THR A 50 3.89 -8.54 -7.52
C THR A 50 4.21 -8.57 -6.03
N LYS A 51 3.83 -7.51 -5.31
CA LYS A 51 3.97 -7.37 -3.86
C LYS A 51 2.79 -6.58 -3.28
N PRO A 52 2.24 -6.97 -2.12
CA PRO A 52 1.15 -6.24 -1.46
C PRO A 52 1.67 -4.99 -0.74
N LEU A 53 0.85 -3.95 -0.64
CA LEU A 53 1.14 -2.83 0.28
C LEU A 53 0.98 -3.32 1.72
N LEU A 54 1.68 -2.67 2.65
CA LEU A 54 1.50 -2.93 4.08
C LEU A 54 0.66 -1.80 4.64
N VAL A 55 -0.44 -2.12 5.32
CA VAL A 55 -1.46 -1.13 5.66
C VAL A 55 -1.97 -1.35 7.09
N ASP A 56 -2.15 -0.25 7.82
CA ASP A 56 -2.91 -0.28 9.07
C ASP A 56 -4.39 -0.52 8.79
N LYS A 57 -4.95 -1.58 9.39
CA LYS A 57 -6.33 -2.03 9.15
C LYS A 57 -7.38 -1.05 9.68
N ASN A 58 -7.03 -0.23 10.67
CA ASN A 58 -7.98 0.64 11.34
C ASN A 58 -8.13 1.98 10.60
N THR A 59 -7.04 2.50 10.05
CA THR A 59 -7.00 3.86 9.48
C THR A 59 -6.81 3.88 7.96
N GLY A 60 -6.29 2.82 7.37
CA GLY A 60 -5.87 2.79 5.97
C GLY A 60 -4.48 3.40 5.74
N ALA A 61 -3.71 3.67 6.82
CA ALA A 61 -2.35 4.20 6.71
C ALA A 61 -1.45 3.25 5.93
N ILE A 62 -0.80 3.77 4.88
CA ILE A 62 0.15 2.99 4.09
C ILE A 62 1.48 2.94 4.83
N LEU A 63 1.84 1.79 5.41
CA LEU A 63 3.10 1.60 6.13
C LEU A 63 4.27 1.38 5.16
N ASP A 64 4.03 0.63 4.08
CA ASP A 64 4.97 0.49 2.97
C ASP A 64 4.22 0.37 1.64
N GLY A 65 4.78 0.99 0.61
CA GLY A 65 4.29 0.89 -0.76
C GLY A 65 3.62 2.16 -1.31
N HIS A 66 3.98 3.36 -0.83
CA HIS A 66 3.46 4.63 -1.36
C HIS A 66 3.65 4.78 -2.89
N HIS A 67 4.79 4.35 -3.43
CA HIS A 67 4.98 4.33 -4.89
C HIS A 67 4.00 3.38 -5.58
N ARG A 68 3.70 2.23 -4.98
CA ARG A 68 2.71 1.27 -5.50
C ARG A 68 1.32 1.87 -5.46
N TYR A 69 0.94 2.52 -4.36
CA TYR A 69 -0.30 3.27 -4.26
C TYR A 69 -0.47 4.30 -5.40
N VAL A 70 0.55 5.15 -5.61
CA VAL A 70 0.52 6.15 -6.69
C VAL A 70 0.46 5.53 -8.08
N VAL A 71 1.10 4.38 -8.30
CA VAL A 71 0.94 3.62 -9.54
C VAL A 71 -0.51 3.19 -9.71
N GLY A 72 -1.17 2.71 -8.65
CA GLY A 72 -2.59 2.34 -8.68
C GLY A 72 -3.48 3.51 -9.10
N GLN A 73 -3.22 4.69 -8.55
CA GLN A 73 -3.93 5.92 -8.90
C GLN A 73 -3.75 6.27 -10.38
N ARG A 74 -2.49 6.27 -10.86
CA ARG A 74 -2.16 6.59 -12.27
C ARG A 74 -2.74 5.61 -13.27
N LEU A 75 -2.90 4.36 -12.87
CA LEU A 75 -3.51 3.31 -13.68
C LEU A 75 -5.04 3.29 -13.61
N GLY A 76 -5.65 4.12 -12.75
CA GLY A 76 -7.10 4.14 -12.56
C GLY A 76 -7.65 2.85 -11.94
N LEU A 77 -6.88 2.19 -11.08
CA LEU A 77 -7.32 0.96 -10.42
C LEU A 77 -8.34 1.28 -9.32
N ALA A 78 -9.34 0.41 -9.17
CA ALA A 78 -10.33 0.51 -8.12
C ALA A 78 -9.80 -0.02 -6.78
N ARG A 79 -8.93 -1.02 -6.82
CA ARG A 79 -8.42 -1.73 -5.63
C ARG A 79 -6.93 -1.98 -5.70
N LEU A 80 -6.32 -2.24 -4.55
CA LEU A 80 -4.93 -2.68 -4.43
C LEU A 80 -4.79 -3.88 -3.49
N PRO A 81 -3.80 -4.77 -3.73
CA PRO A 81 -3.51 -5.86 -2.84
C PRO A 81 -2.72 -5.38 -1.62
N VAL A 82 -3.15 -5.77 -0.43
CA VAL A 82 -2.60 -5.31 0.85
C VAL A 82 -2.47 -6.45 1.85
N MET A 83 -1.51 -6.32 2.76
CA MET A 83 -1.51 -7.02 4.04
C MET A 83 -1.96 -6.04 5.12
N LEU A 84 -2.90 -6.47 5.95
CA LEU A 84 -3.51 -5.65 6.99
C LEU A 84 -2.88 -5.95 8.34
N PHE A 85 -2.53 -4.91 9.08
CA PHE A 85 -1.92 -4.98 10.40
C PHE A 85 -2.72 -4.16 11.40
N ASP A 86 -2.72 -4.58 12.66
CA ASP A 86 -3.15 -3.72 13.76
C ASP A 86 -1.98 -2.85 14.18
N TYR A 87 -1.70 -1.77 13.42
CA TYR A 87 -0.35 -1.20 13.40
C TYR A 87 0.14 -0.76 14.79
N LEU A 88 -0.71 -0.11 15.57
CA LEU A 88 -0.35 0.35 16.92
C LEU A 88 0.01 -0.82 17.84
N GLU A 89 -0.77 -1.88 17.81
CA GLU A 89 -0.65 -3.05 18.69
C GLU A 89 0.33 -4.12 18.17
N ASP A 90 0.72 -4.07 16.89
CA ASP A 90 1.57 -5.09 16.29
C ASP A 90 3.06 -4.85 16.58
N GLU A 91 3.59 -5.50 17.61
CA GLU A 91 4.99 -5.43 18.02
C GLU A 91 5.98 -5.91 16.94
N ARG A 92 5.51 -6.63 15.91
CA ARG A 92 6.35 -7.08 14.80
C ARG A 92 6.77 -5.95 13.86
N ILE A 93 6.12 -4.79 13.98
CA ILE A 93 6.39 -3.59 13.20
C ILE A 93 7.03 -2.55 14.09
N ILE A 94 8.25 -2.15 13.75
CA ILE A 94 8.98 -1.05 14.37
C ILE A 94 9.07 0.08 13.35
N VAL A 95 8.88 1.32 13.78
CA VAL A 95 9.10 2.50 12.94
C VAL A 95 10.34 3.23 13.41
N GLU A 96 11.19 3.58 12.46
CA GLU A 96 12.37 4.42 12.66
C GLU A 96 12.37 5.55 11.63
N VAL A 97 13.24 6.54 11.83
CA VAL A 97 13.51 7.57 10.83
C VAL A 97 14.58 7.11 9.85
N TRP A 98 14.47 7.54 8.58
CA TRP A 98 15.62 7.41 7.67
C TRP A 98 16.74 8.36 8.09
N PRO A 99 18.02 7.97 7.94
CA PRO A 99 19.14 8.87 8.21
C PRO A 99 19.04 10.16 7.39
N ASN A 100 19.32 11.29 8.04
CA ASN A 100 19.31 12.63 7.45
C ASN A 100 17.93 13.11 6.92
N CYS A 101 16.80 12.57 7.42
CA CYS A 101 15.47 13.07 7.06
C CYS A 101 15.07 14.38 7.79
N GLY A 102 15.86 14.83 8.77
CA GLY A 102 15.63 16.07 9.52
C GLY A 102 14.74 15.92 10.76
N ILE A 103 14.42 14.69 11.16
CA ILE A 103 13.65 14.36 12.37
C ILE A 103 14.44 13.32 13.18
N ASP A 104 14.46 13.47 14.51
CA ASP A 104 15.23 12.60 15.41
C ASP A 104 14.55 11.26 15.69
N SER A 105 13.22 11.25 15.78
CA SER A 105 12.43 10.04 16.06
C SER A 105 11.00 10.17 15.54
N LEU A 106 10.36 9.02 15.32
CA LEU A 106 8.94 8.91 14.99
C LEU A 106 8.34 7.78 15.81
N SER A 107 7.14 8.01 16.32
CA SER A 107 6.28 6.98 16.89
C SER A 107 5.31 6.45 15.85
N LYS A 108 4.69 5.30 16.13
CA LYS A 108 3.59 4.78 15.30
C LYS A 108 2.41 5.76 15.28
N GLN A 109 2.16 6.45 16.40
CA GLN A 109 1.09 7.43 16.49
C GLN A 109 1.34 8.61 15.54
N ASP A 110 2.59 9.08 15.40
CA ASP A 110 2.93 10.16 14.46
C ASP A 110 2.61 9.78 13.00
N ILE A 111 2.79 8.51 12.63
CA ILE A 111 2.43 7.99 11.31
C ILE A 111 0.92 8.02 11.11
N ILE A 112 0.15 7.57 12.11
CA ILE A 112 -1.31 7.60 12.09
C ILE A 112 -1.83 9.03 12.00
N ASP A 113 -1.31 9.94 12.82
CA ASP A 113 -1.73 11.34 12.85
C ASP A 113 -1.42 12.03 11.51
N MET A 114 -0.25 11.78 10.92
CA MET A 114 0.10 12.33 9.61
C MET A 114 -0.83 11.79 8.52
N CYS A 115 -1.06 10.47 8.50
CA CYS A 115 -1.96 9.79 7.56
C CYS A 115 -3.40 10.34 7.61
N LEU A 116 -3.88 10.71 8.79
CA LEU A 116 -5.22 11.26 9.00
C LEU A 116 -5.29 12.79 8.81
N SER A 117 -4.16 13.43 8.54
CA SER A 117 -4.08 14.86 8.26
C SER A 117 -4.15 15.17 6.76
N GLU A 118 -4.21 16.45 6.42
CA GLU A 118 -4.10 16.93 5.03
C GLU A 118 -2.64 17.00 4.53
N ASN A 119 -1.68 16.62 5.37
CA ASN A 119 -0.24 16.73 5.08
C ASN A 119 0.40 15.36 4.85
N THR A 120 1.62 15.39 4.31
CA THR A 120 2.49 14.21 4.25
C THR A 120 3.91 14.61 4.62
N PHE A 121 4.67 13.66 5.16
CA PHE A 121 6.10 13.83 5.34
C PHE A 121 6.83 13.87 3.97
N PRO A 122 7.99 14.55 3.88
CA PRO A 122 8.86 14.43 2.72
C PRO A 122 9.26 12.97 2.42
N PRO A 123 9.69 12.65 1.19
CA PRO A 123 10.04 11.27 0.84
C PRO A 123 11.21 10.74 1.66
N LYS A 124 11.11 9.48 2.12
CA LYS A 124 12.09 8.81 2.98
C LYS A 124 12.22 9.51 4.33
N THR A 125 11.12 9.69 5.03
CA THR A 125 11.08 10.13 6.42
C THR A 125 10.90 8.94 7.36
N SER A 126 9.94 8.07 7.07
CA SER A 126 9.64 6.88 7.87
C SER A 126 10.23 5.59 7.29
N ARG A 127 10.71 4.72 8.17
CA ARG A 127 11.25 3.39 7.83
C ARG A 127 10.62 2.34 8.73
N HIS A 128 9.71 1.55 8.16
CA HIS A 128 9.11 0.42 8.85
C HIS A 128 10.00 -0.82 8.74
N LEU A 129 10.41 -1.37 9.88
CA LEU A 129 11.08 -2.66 9.99
C LEU A 129 10.02 -3.71 10.34
N LEU A 130 9.89 -4.72 9.49
CA LEU A 130 8.96 -5.83 9.68
C LEU A 130 9.73 -7.11 9.97
N THR A 131 9.25 -7.84 10.98
CA THR A 131 9.78 -9.17 11.34
C THR A 131 8.97 -10.33 10.77
N CYS A 132 7.95 -10.04 9.95
CA CYS A 132 7.18 -11.07 9.24
C CYS A 132 7.48 -11.08 7.73
N ASP A 133 7.25 -12.23 7.11
CA ASP A 133 7.41 -12.38 5.67
C ASP A 133 6.32 -11.66 4.89
N VAL A 134 6.72 -11.01 3.79
CA VAL A 134 5.80 -10.45 2.80
C VAL A 134 5.80 -11.38 1.58
N PRO A 135 4.73 -12.14 1.33
CA PRO A 135 4.71 -13.13 0.27
C PRO A 135 4.82 -12.46 -1.11
N PRO A 136 5.54 -13.06 -2.07
CA PRO A 136 5.37 -12.69 -3.45
C PRO A 136 3.94 -13.01 -3.89
N ILE A 137 3.35 -12.13 -4.68
CA ILE A 137 2.02 -12.30 -5.27
C ILE A 137 2.07 -12.04 -6.77
N LEU A 138 0.96 -12.29 -7.45
CA LEU A 138 0.69 -11.74 -8.78
C LEU A 138 -0.82 -11.48 -8.87
N VAL A 139 -1.24 -10.24 -8.58
CA VAL A 139 -2.63 -9.84 -8.78
C VAL A 139 -2.73 -9.10 -10.10
N PRO A 140 -3.46 -9.64 -11.10
CA PRO A 140 -3.58 -9.03 -12.41
C PRO A 140 -4.21 -7.64 -12.34
N LEU A 141 -3.75 -6.73 -13.20
CA LEU A 141 -4.34 -5.38 -13.32
C LEU A 141 -5.84 -5.42 -13.61
N GLU A 142 -6.29 -6.40 -14.40
CA GLU A 142 -7.71 -6.61 -14.71
C GLU A 142 -8.57 -6.80 -13.46
N ILE A 143 -8.10 -7.62 -12.50
CA ILE A 143 -8.79 -7.84 -11.21
C ILE A 143 -8.81 -6.57 -10.36
N LEU A 144 -7.71 -5.81 -10.38
CA LEU A 144 -7.55 -4.58 -9.60
C LEU A 144 -8.36 -3.40 -10.15
N SER A 145 -8.72 -3.43 -11.44
CA SER A 145 -9.57 -2.41 -12.07
C SER A 145 -11.06 -2.60 -11.79
N GLN A 146 -11.48 -3.77 -11.32
CA GLN A 146 -12.88 -4.05 -11.00
C GLN A 146 -13.27 -3.43 -9.65
N GLU A 147 -14.45 -2.81 -9.59
CA GLU A 147 -15.07 -2.38 -8.33
C GLU A 147 -15.44 -3.59 -7.45
N SER A 148 -15.69 -3.34 -6.16
CA SER A 148 -16.06 -4.40 -5.19
C SER A 148 -17.55 -4.70 -5.24
#